data_AF-A0A0D6LN26-F1
#
_entry.id   AF-A0A0D6LN26-F1
#
_cell.length_a   1.000
_cell.length_b   1.000
_cell.length_c   1.000
_cell.angle_alpha   90.00
_cell.angle_beta   90.00
_cell.angle_gamma   90.00
#
_symmetry.space_group_name_H-M   'P 1'
#
loop_
_entity.id
_entity.type
_entity.pdbx_description
1 polymer ?
#
loop_
_entity_poly.entity_id
_entity_poly.type
_entity_poly.pdbx_seq_one_letter_code
_entity_poly.pdbx_strand_id
1 'polypeptide(L)'
;MIPTTELEARHGIPGCSYSIHRSSIEDLDEGKAAGPPIQFARVGDRVLHQWHCNDKMFGVLINNCYVTDGFGKKADVINDKG
;
A
#
# COMPACT_ATOMS: atom_id res chain seq x y z
N MET A 1 38.86 -19.40 14.86
CA MET A 1 37.88 -18.45 14.28
C MET A 1 36.61 -19.21 14.00
N ILE A 2 35.48 -18.77 14.58
CA ILE A 2 34.16 -19.32 14.27
C ILE A 2 33.65 -18.55 13.05
N PRO A 3 33.35 -19.21 11.92
CA PRO A 3 32.82 -18.52 10.75
C PRO A 3 31.42 -17.98 11.05
N THR A 4 31.09 -16.82 10.49
CA THR A 4 29.73 -16.30 10.50
C THR A 4 28.89 -17.15 9.56
N THR A 5 27.80 -17.72 10.06
CA THR A 5 26.80 -18.41 9.23
C THR A 5 25.74 -17.40 8.84
N GLU A 6 25.52 -17.17 7.54
CA GLU A 6 24.36 -16.41 7.08
C GLU A 6 23.10 -17.20 7.43
N LEU A 7 22.22 -16.58 8.22
CA LEU A 7 20.89 -17.10 8.46
C LEU A 7 20.06 -16.76 7.22
N GLU A 8 19.82 -17.74 6.34
CA GLU A 8 18.81 -17.57 5.29
C GLU A 8 17.48 -17.23 5.96
N ALA A 9 16.95 -16.04 5.67
CA ALA A 9 15.59 -15.69 6.02
C ALA A 9 14.66 -16.68 5.31
N ARG A 10 14.21 -17.71 6.05
CA ARG A 10 13.42 -18.83 5.51
C ARG A 10 12.04 -18.42 4.98
N HIS A 11 11.69 -17.14 5.06
CA HIS A 11 10.49 -16.57 4.46
C HIS A 11 10.90 -15.45 3.51
N GLY A 12 10.57 -15.64 2.23
CA GLY A 12 10.72 -14.58 1.23
C GLY A 12 9.85 -13.37 1.60
N ILE A 13 10.28 -12.19 1.16
CA ILE A 13 9.50 -10.96 1.32
C ILE A 13 8.13 -11.18 0.65
N PRO A 14 7.01 -10.89 1.34
CA PRO A 14 5.69 -11.14 0.79
C PRO A 14 5.44 -10.28 -0.45
N GLY A 15 4.76 -10.87 -1.43
CA GLY A 15 4.36 -10.18 -2.65
C GLY A 15 3.19 -9.25 -2.34
N CYS A 16 3.42 -7.95 -2.43
CA CYS A 16 2.39 -6.94 -2.21
C CYS A 16 2.07 -6.21 -3.51
N SER A 17 0.79 -5.97 -3.76
CA SER A 17 0.30 -5.13 -4.85
C SER A 17 -0.39 -3.89 -4.32
N TYR A 18 -0.39 -2.84 -5.13
CA TYR A 18 -1.02 -1.56 -4.83
C TYR A 18 -2.00 -1.18 -5.94
N SER A 19 -3.18 -0.72 -5.55
CA SER A 19 -4.22 -0.26 -6.48
C SER A 19 -5.04 0.88 -5.88
N ILE A 20 -5.67 1.68 -6.74
CA ILE A 20 -6.55 2.79 -6.37
C ILE A 20 -7.96 2.48 -6.85
N HIS A 21 -8.97 2.73 -6.03
CA HIS A 21 -10.38 2.42 -6.29
C HIS A 21 -11.29 3.62 -6.00
N ARG A 22 -12.52 3.61 -6.55
CA ARG A 22 -13.56 4.63 -6.25
C ARG A 22 -14.40 4.33 -5.00
N SER A 23 -14.25 3.14 -4.45
CA SER A 23 -14.95 2.72 -3.24
C SER A 23 -14.41 3.47 -2.02
N SER A 24 -15.08 3.25 -0.89
CA SER A 24 -14.76 3.82 0.41
C SER A 24 -14.38 2.75 1.43
N ILE A 25 -13.89 3.15 2.61
CA ILE A 25 -13.63 2.23 3.72
C ILE A 25 -14.95 1.67 4.26
N GLU A 26 -15.98 2.50 4.30
CA GLU A 26 -17.32 2.12 4.75
C GLU A 26 -17.92 1.00 3.87
N ASP A 27 -17.69 1.07 2.55
CA ASP A 27 -18.09 0.01 1.63
C ASP A 27 -17.40 -1.33 1.96
N LEU A 28 -16.10 -1.28 2.31
CA LEU A 28 -15.35 -2.48 2.67
C LEU A 28 -15.81 -3.07 4.01
N ASP A 29 -16.09 -2.21 4.99
CA ASP A 29 -16.57 -2.61 6.32
C ASP A 29 -17.96 -3.26 6.24
N GLU A 30 -18.79 -2.84 5.28
CA GLU A 30 -20.06 -3.48 4.94
C GLU A 30 -19.89 -4.78 4.12
N GLY A 31 -18.66 -5.18 3.80
CA GLY A 31 -18.34 -6.39 3.04
C GLY A 31 -18.47 -6.26 1.53
N LYS A 32 -18.63 -5.05 0.99
CA LYS A 32 -18.59 -4.82 -0.47
C LYS A 32 -17.16 -4.90 -0.97
N ALA A 33 -17.00 -5.30 -2.23
CA ALA A 33 -15.70 -5.31 -2.87
C ALA A 33 -15.23 -3.88 -3.18
N ALA A 34 -13.91 -3.65 -3.16
CA ALA A 34 -13.31 -2.38 -3.56
C ALA A 34 -13.65 -1.95 -5.00
N GLY A 35 -14.03 -2.90 -5.86
CA GLY A 35 -14.34 -2.67 -7.27
C GLY A 35 -13.09 -2.65 -8.15
N PRO A 36 -13.23 -2.31 -9.44
CA PRO A 36 -12.10 -2.28 -10.37
C PRO A 36 -11.11 -1.15 -10.03
N PRO A 37 -9.80 -1.33 -10.28
CA PRO A 37 -8.82 -0.28 -10.12
C PRO A 37 -9.06 0.83 -11.14
N ILE A 38 -8.75 2.07 -10.75
CA ILE A 38 -8.88 3.26 -11.58
C ILE A 38 -7.53 3.86 -11.92
N GLN A 39 -7.48 4.54 -13.07
CA GLN A 39 -6.31 5.32 -13.50
C GLN A 39 -6.54 6.83 -13.38
N PHE A 40 -7.81 7.26 -13.31
CA PHE A 40 -8.18 8.67 -13.33
C PHE A 40 -9.29 8.96 -12.31
N ALA A 41 -9.13 10.09 -11.62
CA ALA A 41 -10.10 10.68 -10.70
C ALA A 41 -10.24 12.17 -10.98
N ARG A 42 -11.34 12.78 -10.54
CA ARG A 42 -11.58 14.23 -10.65
C ARG A 42 -11.28 14.91 -9.33
N VAL A 43 -11.01 16.21 -9.39
CA VAL A 43 -10.87 17.03 -8.17
C VAL A 43 -12.19 16.98 -7.39
N GLY A 44 -12.10 16.61 -6.11
CA GLY A 44 -13.25 16.41 -5.23
C GLY A 44 -13.65 14.95 -5.05
N ASP A 45 -13.18 14.04 -5.91
CA ASP A 45 -13.42 12.60 -5.73
C ASP A 45 -12.66 12.08 -4.51
N ARG A 46 -13.31 11.19 -3.75
CA ARG A 46 -12.64 10.36 -2.74
C ARG A 46 -12.19 9.07 -3.41
N VAL A 47 -10.96 8.65 -3.12
CA VAL A 47 -10.39 7.41 -3.64
C VAL A 47 -9.83 6.56 -2.51
N LEU A 48 -9.96 5.25 -2.66
CA LEU A 48 -9.40 4.26 -1.76
C LEU A 48 -8.06 3.79 -2.30
N HIS A 49 -7.01 3.91 -1.49
CA HIS A 49 -5.70 3.32 -1.74
C HIS A 49 -5.64 1.95 -1.05
N GLN A 50 -5.45 0.89 -1.83
CA GLN A 50 -5.45 -0.47 -1.32
C GLN A 50 -4.09 -1.13 -1.53
N TRP A 51 -3.55 -1.69 -0.44
CA TRP A 51 -2.42 -2.61 -0.47
C TRP A 51 -2.94 -4.01 -0.19
N HIS A 52 -2.60 -4.96 -1.06
CA HIS A 52 -2.93 -6.37 -0.90
C HIS A 52 -1.66 -7.20 -0.86
N CYS A 53 -1.45 -7.97 0.21
CA CYS A 53 -0.32 -8.89 0.32
C CYS A 53 -0.81 -10.31 0.47
N ASN A 54 -0.14 -11.24 -0.20
CA ASN A 54 -0.48 -12.65 -0.21
C ASN A 54 0.20 -13.41 0.95
N ASP A 55 0.19 -12.83 2.15
CA ASP A 55 0.85 -13.39 3.33
C ASP A 55 -0.09 -13.41 4.53
N LYS A 56 0.05 -14.44 5.38
CA LYS A 56 -0.77 -14.66 6.57
C LYS A 56 0.00 -14.43 7.88
N MET A 57 1.32 -14.36 7.81
CA MET A 57 2.21 -14.15 8.96
C MET A 57 2.66 -12.69 9.08
N PHE A 58 2.78 -11.97 7.97
CA PHE A 58 3.18 -10.57 7.95
C PHE A 58 2.00 -9.64 7.63
N GLY A 59 2.00 -8.47 8.27
CA GLY A 59 1.11 -7.35 7.94
C GLY A 59 1.84 -6.24 7.21
N VAL A 60 1.09 -5.32 6.62
CA VAL A 60 1.63 -4.12 5.95
C VAL A 60 1.55 -2.93 6.89
N LEU A 61 2.66 -2.20 6.98
CA LEU A 61 2.68 -0.85 7.51
C LEU A 61 3.04 0.12 6.37
N ILE A 62 2.19 1.11 6.12
CA ILE A 62 2.50 2.17 5.16
C ILE A 62 3.25 3.27 5.93
N ASN A 63 4.57 3.24 5.85
CA ASN A 63 5.42 4.19 6.59
C ASN A 63 5.42 5.59 5.98
N ASN A 64 5.24 5.72 4.67
CA ASN A 64 5.16 7.00 3.98
C ASN A 64 4.42 6.85 2.65
N CYS A 65 3.65 7.86 2.29
CA CYS A 65 2.97 7.92 1.00
C CYS A 65 2.98 9.37 0.52
N TYR A 66 3.29 9.57 -0.75
CA TYR A 66 3.33 10.90 -1.32
C TYR A 66 2.95 10.88 -2.79
N VAL A 67 2.43 12.01 -3.25
CA VAL A 67 2.12 12.25 -4.66
C VAL A 67 3.11 13.24 -5.24
N THR A 68 3.45 13.06 -6.52
CA THR A 68 4.32 13.97 -7.26
C THR A 68 3.55 14.57 -8.44
N ASP A 69 3.91 15.79 -8.82
CA ASP A 69 3.37 16.43 -10.03
C ASP A 69 4.12 16.06 -11.30
N GLY A 70 5.17 15.23 -11.20
CA GLY A 70 6.08 14.91 -12.29
C GLY A 70 7.14 15.98 -12.60
N PHE A 71 7.05 17.16 -11.98
CA PHE A 71 7.96 18.30 -12.17
C PHE A 71 8.83 18.60 -10.94
N GLY A 72 8.83 17.69 -9.96
CA GLY A 72 9.68 17.76 -8.77
C GLY A 72 8.98 18.29 -7.52
N LYS A 73 7.71 18.68 -7.61
CA LYS A 73 6.92 18.97 -6.40
C LYS A 73 6.39 17.66 -5.82
N LYS A 74 6.45 17.57 -4.50
CA LYS A 74 5.94 16.44 -3.72
C LYS A 74 4.96 16.94 -2.68
N ALA A 75 3.89 16.19 -2.44
CA ALA A 75 2.98 16.39 -1.32
C ALA A 75 2.85 15.07 -0.55
N ASP A 76 3.09 15.13 0.76
CA ASP A 76 2.93 13.96 1.63
C ASP A 76 1.45 13.71 1.92
N VAL A 77 1.04 12.47 1.74
CA VAL A 77 -0.29 11.94 2.10
C VAL A 77 -0.22 11.22 3.44
N ILE A 78 0.87 10.49 3.66
CA ILE A 78 1.23 9.83 4.93
C ILE A 78 2.69 10.19 5.23
N ASN A 79 2.96 10.68 6.45
CA ASN A 79 4.30 11.07 6.88
C ASN A 79 5.02 9.89 7.56
N ASP A 80 6.26 10.13 8.02
CA ASP A 80 7.16 9.14 8.62
C ASP A 80 6.70 8.53 9.96
N LYS A 81 5.51 8.93 10.44
CA LYS A 81 4.90 8.37 11.66
C LYS A 81 3.69 7.47 11.37
N GLY A 82 3.41 7.19 10.10
CA GLY A 82 2.19 6.51 9.67
C GLY A 82 0.95 7.37 9.85
#